data_AF-A0A3S0B785-F1
#
_entry.id   AF-A0A3S0B785-F1
#
_cell.length_a   1.000
_cell.length_b   1.000
_cell.length_c   1.000
_cell.angle_alpha   90.00
_cell.angle_beta   90.00
_cell.angle_gamma   90.00
#
_symmetry.space_group_name_H-M   'P 1'
#
loop_
_entity.id
_entity.type
_entity.pdbx_description
1 polymer ?
#
loop_
_entity_poly.entity_id
_entity_poly.type
_entity_poly.pdbx_seq_one_letter_code
_entity_poly.pdbx_strand_id
1 'polypeptide(L)'
;MTDRTTYVSLAGVRRRGWTDAMVRDLLGTPDVQGRDPRRWSLAPVRLYLLARVETVERTPEFAGAAECSRARSSAAGACAERRRAAVLTAIRAEPIEVPRLPGPELERRAVRPGRGEAERLLRRRLYEAIGAAYPSLARECRRRIAVEG
;
A
#
# COMPACT_ATOMS: atom_id res chain seq x y z
N MET A 1 14.70 -5.49 -42.45
CA MET A 1 14.36 -6.08 -41.14
C MET A 1 13.66 -4.99 -40.35
N THR A 2 12.34 -5.06 -40.22
CA THR A 2 11.51 -3.97 -39.68
C THR A 2 11.78 -3.82 -38.19
N ASP A 3 12.46 -2.75 -37.81
CA ASP A 3 12.76 -2.45 -36.42
C ASP A 3 11.43 -2.14 -35.70
N ARG A 4 10.99 -3.05 -34.83
CA ARG A 4 9.72 -2.90 -34.12
C ARG A 4 9.95 -1.88 -33.02
N THR A 5 9.42 -0.67 -33.21
CA THR A 5 9.51 0.41 -32.22
C THR A 5 8.95 -0.06 -30.89
N THR A 6 9.85 -0.31 -29.93
CA THR A 6 9.50 -0.81 -28.60
C THR A 6 9.51 0.33 -27.61
N TYR A 7 8.44 0.44 -26.83
CA TYR A 7 8.28 1.45 -25.79
C TYR A 7 8.32 0.83 -24.40
N VAL A 8 8.81 1.59 -23.44
CA VAL A 8 8.79 1.28 -22.01
C VAL A 8 8.05 2.37 -21.25
N SER A 9 7.16 1.98 -20.34
CA SER A 9 6.46 2.95 -19.49
C SER A 9 7.40 3.58 -18.46
N LEU A 10 7.03 4.74 -17.91
CA LEU A 10 7.78 5.36 -16.80
C LEU A 10 8.03 4.38 -15.63
N ALA A 11 7.06 3.53 -15.30
CA ALA A 11 7.25 2.49 -14.28
C ALA A 11 8.29 1.44 -14.70
N GLY A 12 8.34 1.08 -15.98
CA GLY A 12 9.37 0.22 -16.54
C GLY A 12 10.75 0.87 -16.50
N VAL A 13 10.85 2.16 -16.83
CA VAL A 13 12.10 2.94 -16.74
C VAL A 13 12.61 2.96 -15.29
N ARG A 14 11.74 3.23 -14.31
CA ARG A 14 12.08 3.19 -12.88
C ARG A 14 12.59 1.82 -12.42
N ARG A 15 11.99 0.72 -12.91
CA ARG A 15 12.46 -0.65 -12.60
C ARG A 15 13.88 -0.94 -13.11
N ARG A 16 14.37 -0.19 -14.09
CA ARG A 16 15.74 -0.27 -14.61
C ARG A 16 16.74 0.56 -13.80
N GLY A 17 16.33 1.14 -12.67
CA GLY A 17 17.21 1.92 -11.78
C GLY A 17 17.17 3.43 -11.99
N TRP A 18 16.28 3.92 -12.86
CA TRP A 18 16.09 5.34 -13.07
C TRP A 18 15.32 6.00 -11.93
N THR A 19 15.81 7.15 -11.48
CA THR A 19 15.06 8.05 -10.58
C THR A 19 14.28 9.10 -11.39
N ASP A 20 13.29 9.73 -10.76
CA ASP A 20 12.54 10.82 -11.41
C ASP A 20 13.41 12.00 -11.80
N ALA A 21 14.45 12.29 -11.01
CA ALA A 21 15.45 13.30 -11.34
C ALA A 21 16.21 12.91 -12.62
N MET A 22 16.71 11.67 -12.72
CA MET A 22 17.39 11.20 -13.95
C MET A 22 16.46 11.22 -15.16
N VAL A 23 15.19 10.81 -15.00
CA VAL A 23 14.23 10.86 -16.09
C VAL A 23 14.03 12.30 -16.57
N ARG A 24 13.90 13.26 -15.65
CA ARG A 24 13.78 14.67 -16.00
C ARG A 24 15.05 15.22 -16.66
N ASP A 25 16.21 14.91 -16.10
CA ASP A 25 17.48 15.56 -16.43
C ASP A 25 18.18 14.91 -17.65
N LEU A 26 18.01 13.61 -17.87
CA LEU A 26 18.69 12.86 -18.94
C LEU A 26 17.75 12.37 -20.06
N LEU A 27 16.50 12.04 -19.77
CA LEU A 27 15.52 11.60 -20.79
C LEU A 27 14.57 12.71 -21.22
N GLY A 28 14.28 13.66 -20.33
CA GLY A 28 13.34 14.74 -20.56
C GLY A 28 11.91 14.24 -20.86
N THR A 29 11.35 14.75 -21.94
CA THR A 29 9.97 14.49 -22.34
C THR A 29 9.76 13.05 -22.82
N PRO A 30 8.64 12.41 -22.45
CA PRO A 30 8.27 11.11 -23.00
C PRO A 30 8.04 11.20 -24.51
N ASP A 31 8.30 10.11 -25.22
CA ASP A 31 8.08 10.02 -26.67
C ASP A 31 6.59 9.90 -27.01
N VAL A 32 5.82 9.27 -26.12
CA VAL A 32 4.36 9.22 -26.21
C VAL A 32 3.77 9.58 -24.85
N GLN A 33 2.87 10.57 -24.85
CA GLN A 33 2.12 10.97 -23.68
C GLN A 33 0.63 11.07 -24.01
N GLY A 34 -0.22 10.48 -23.18
CA GLY A 34 -1.65 10.49 -23.41
C GLY A 34 -2.45 9.83 -22.30
N ARG A 35 -3.77 9.78 -22.45
CA ARG A 35 -4.65 9.07 -21.51
C ARG A 35 -4.68 7.59 -21.87
N ASP A 36 -4.66 6.71 -20.88
CA ASP A 36 -4.83 5.26 -21.13
C ASP A 36 -6.31 4.99 -21.48
N PRO A 37 -6.64 4.48 -22.68
CA PRO A 37 -8.02 4.12 -23.01
C PRO A 37 -8.52 2.93 -22.20
N ARG A 38 -7.62 2.06 -21.74
CA ARG A 38 -7.94 0.80 -21.03
C ARG A 38 -8.00 0.98 -19.52
N ARG A 39 -7.49 2.10 -19.00
CA ARG A 39 -7.44 2.38 -17.56
C ARG A 39 -7.98 3.79 -17.30
N TRP A 40 -9.09 3.88 -16.58
CA TRP A 40 -9.60 5.18 -16.12
C TRP A 40 -8.69 5.77 -15.04
N SER A 41 -7.64 6.46 -15.49
CA SER A 41 -6.70 7.22 -14.67
C SER A 41 -6.62 8.65 -15.19
N LEU A 42 -6.51 9.62 -14.27
CA LEU A 42 -6.28 11.03 -14.60
C LEU A 42 -4.80 11.31 -14.90
N ALA A 43 -3.89 10.49 -14.39
CA ALA A 43 -2.47 10.62 -14.71
C ALA A 43 -2.19 10.10 -16.14
N PRO A 44 -1.51 10.90 -17.00
CA PRO A 44 -1.20 10.48 -18.36
C PRO A 44 -0.18 9.34 -18.37
N VAL A 45 -0.37 8.39 -19.28
CA VAL A 45 0.64 7.39 -19.66
C VAL A 45 1.84 8.14 -20.24
N ARG A 46 3.04 7.80 -19.78
CA ARG A 46 4.31 8.29 -20.29
C ARG A 46 5.10 7.09 -20.80
N LEU A 47 5.32 7.04 -22.10
CA LEU A 47 6.10 6.01 -22.76
C LEU A 47 7.39 6.59 -23.33
N TYR A 48 8.47 5.83 -23.16
CA TYR A 48 9.81 6.16 -23.61
C TYR A 48 10.24 5.11 -24.63
N LEU A 49 10.86 5.51 -25.73
CA LEU A 49 11.49 4.61 -26.68
C LEU A 49 12.57 3.82 -25.95
N LEU A 50 12.47 2.49 -25.99
CA LEU A 50 13.42 1.62 -25.30
C LEU A 50 14.84 1.85 -25.81
N ALA A 51 15.02 1.99 -27.11
CA ALA A 51 16.32 2.29 -27.72
C ALA A 51 16.93 3.59 -27.18
N ARG A 52 16.11 4.65 -26.96
CA ARG A 52 16.58 5.92 -26.39
C ARG A 52 17.05 5.73 -24.95
N VAL A 53 16.27 5.01 -24.14
CA VAL A 53 16.62 4.70 -22.75
C VAL A 53 17.94 3.93 -22.69
N GLU A 54 18.09 2.91 -23.53
CA GLU A 54 19.31 2.08 -23.59
C GLU A 54 20.52 2.86 -24.11
N THR A 55 20.35 3.82 -25.01
CA THR A 55 21.44 4.71 -25.44
C THR A 55 21.91 5.56 -24.27
N VAL A 56 21.00 6.17 -23.51
CA VAL A 56 21.37 6.99 -22.35
C VAL A 56 21.98 6.14 -21.23
N GLU A 57 21.50 4.91 -21.02
CA GLU A 57 22.08 3.99 -20.04
C GLU A 57 23.56 3.66 -20.31
N ARG A 58 24.04 3.80 -21.55
CA ARG A 58 25.43 3.57 -21.94
C ARG A 58 26.33 4.79 -21.76
N THR A 59 25.78 5.96 -21.40
CA THR A 59 26.58 7.18 -21.28
C THR A 59 27.19 7.32 -19.88
N PRO A 60 28.37 7.97 -19.76
CA PRO A 60 29.02 8.19 -18.47
C PRO A 60 28.18 9.08 -17.53
N GLU A 61 27.37 9.99 -18.07
CA GLU A 61 26.49 10.86 -17.28
C GLU A 61 25.43 10.03 -16.53
N PHE A 62 24.86 9.01 -17.18
CA PHE A 62 23.94 8.09 -16.52
C PHE A 62 24.64 7.27 -15.44
N ALA A 63 25.84 6.73 -15.74
CA ALA A 63 26.61 5.97 -14.77
C ALA A 63 26.91 6.80 -13.50
N GLY A 64 27.42 8.03 -13.66
CA GLY A 64 27.70 8.94 -12.55
C GLY A 64 26.44 9.34 -11.77
N ALA A 65 25.34 9.66 -12.47
CA ALA A 65 24.08 9.95 -11.81
C ALA A 65 23.56 8.74 -11.00
N ALA A 66 23.68 7.53 -11.56
CA ALA A 66 23.24 6.29 -10.95
C ALA A 66 24.04 5.97 -9.68
N GLU A 67 25.36 6.15 -9.73
CA GLU A 67 26.24 6.02 -8.55
C GLU A 67 25.89 7.03 -7.46
N CYS A 68 25.78 8.32 -7.81
CA CYS A 68 25.37 9.36 -6.88
C CYS A 68 24.01 9.07 -6.23
N SER A 69 23.04 8.60 -7.01
CA SER A 69 21.73 8.20 -6.49
C SER A 69 21.82 7.02 -5.53
N ARG A 70 22.56 5.97 -5.90
CA ARG A 70 22.78 4.79 -5.03
C ARG A 70 23.47 5.17 -3.73
N ALA A 71 24.52 6.00 -3.80
CA ALA A 71 25.25 6.48 -2.64
C ALA A 71 24.38 7.33 -1.71
N ARG A 72 23.55 8.23 -2.26
CA ARG A 72 22.60 9.00 -1.44
C ARG A 72 21.55 8.10 -0.80
N SER A 73 21.01 7.13 -1.53
CA SER A 73 20.02 6.18 -1.01
C SER A 73 20.60 5.32 0.12
N SER A 74 21.82 4.82 -0.03
CA SER A 74 22.48 4.03 1.02
C SER A 74 22.78 4.87 2.25
N ALA A 75 23.28 6.10 2.08
CA ALA A 75 23.53 7.03 3.18
C ALA A 75 22.25 7.41 3.93
N ALA A 76 21.16 7.69 3.21
CA ALA A 76 19.85 7.95 3.79
C ALA A 76 19.32 6.72 4.55
N GLY A 77 19.46 5.53 3.97
CA GLY A 77 19.10 4.26 4.63
C GLY A 77 19.88 4.03 5.92
N ALA A 78 21.20 4.21 5.91
CA ALA A 78 22.03 4.08 7.11
C ALA A 78 21.63 5.09 8.19
N CYS A 79 21.32 6.34 7.82
CA CYS A 79 20.83 7.34 8.76
C CYS A 79 19.46 6.98 9.34
N ALA A 80 18.54 6.47 8.52
CA ALA A 80 17.23 6.00 8.97
C ALA A 80 17.36 4.81 9.94
N GLU A 81 18.24 3.87 9.64
CA GLU A 81 18.46 2.70 10.51
C GLU A 81 19.10 3.12 11.84
N ARG A 82 20.07 4.04 11.85
CA ARG A 82 20.62 4.59 13.09
C ARG A 82 19.55 5.26 13.95
N ARG A 83 18.66 6.04 13.33
CA ARG A 83 17.53 6.68 14.03
C ARG A 83 16.57 5.64 14.61
N ARG A 84 16.23 4.61 13.84
CA ARG A 84 15.38 3.51 14.29
C ARG A 84 16.00 2.77 15.48
N ALA A 85 17.30 2.44 15.39
CA ALA A 85 18.02 1.78 16.47
C ALA A 85 18.03 2.63 17.74
N ALA A 86 18.28 3.93 17.63
CA ALA A 86 18.22 4.85 18.78
C ALA A 86 16.84 4.89 19.44
N VAL A 87 15.77 4.95 18.64
CA VAL A 87 14.38 4.88 19.15
C VAL A 87 14.11 3.56 19.86
N LEU A 88 14.53 2.43 19.29
CA LEU A 88 14.34 1.12 19.92
C LEU A 88 15.14 0.96 21.21
N THR A 89 16.35 1.52 21.27
CA THR A 89 17.14 1.59 22.51
C THR A 89 16.42 2.41 23.56
N ALA A 90 15.88 3.58 23.21
CA ALA A 90 15.10 4.41 24.14
C ALA A 90 13.85 3.68 24.67
N ILE A 91 13.08 3.03 23.79
CA ILE A 91 11.90 2.23 24.17
C ILE A 91 12.28 1.10 25.15
N ARG A 92 13.44 0.46 24.97
CA ARG A 92 13.90 -0.61 25.86
C ARG A 92 14.41 -0.11 27.21
N ALA A 93 14.96 1.10 27.24
CA ALA A 93 15.49 1.70 28.45
C ALA A 93 14.36 2.21 29.38
N GLU A 94 13.22 2.62 28.81
CA GLU A 94 12.06 3.08 29.56
C GLU A 94 11.26 1.88 30.12
N PRO A 95 11.19 1.69 31.44
CA PRO A 95 10.39 0.62 32.01
C PRO A 95 8.91 0.95 31.86
N ILE A 96 8.19 0.14 31.09
CA ILE A 96 6.73 0.23 31.01
C ILE A 96 6.14 -0.59 32.14
N GLU A 97 5.58 0.10 33.15
CA GLU A 97 4.75 -0.56 34.16
C GLU A 97 3.40 -0.92 33.55
N VAL A 98 3.20 -2.22 33.31
CA VAL A 98 1.90 -2.76 32.89
C VAL A 98 1.12 -3.15 34.15
N PRO A 99 -0.03 -2.50 34.45
CA PRO A 99 -0.87 -2.90 35.57
C PRO A 99 -1.31 -4.36 35.40
N ARG A 100 -0.95 -5.21 36.37
CA ARG A 100 -1.44 -6.59 36.42
C ARG A 100 -2.88 -6.59 36.93
N LEU A 101 -3.82 -6.83 36.04
CA LEU A 101 -5.22 -7.05 36.42
C LEU A 101 -5.41 -8.51 36.89
N PRO A 102 -6.25 -8.76 37.91
CA PRO A 102 -6.62 -10.12 38.32
C PRO A 102 -7.29 -10.89 37.18
N GLY A 103 -7.07 -12.21 37.09
CA GLY A 103 -7.62 -13.08 36.04
C GLY A 103 -9.11 -12.85 35.73
N PRO A 104 -10.00 -12.82 36.73
CA PRO A 104 -11.42 -12.58 36.49
C PRO A 104 -11.75 -11.19 35.91
N GLU A 105 -10.97 -10.17 36.25
CA GLU A 105 -11.14 -8.81 35.71
C GLU A 105 -10.57 -8.70 34.29
N LEU A 106 -9.45 -9.39 34.02
CA LEU A 106 -8.93 -9.56 32.66
C LEU A 106 -9.95 -10.25 31.76
N GLU A 107 -10.54 -11.35 32.22
CA GLU A 107 -11.57 -12.08 31.48
C GLU A 107 -12.77 -11.19 31.21
N ARG A 108 -13.34 -10.52 32.22
CA ARG A 108 -14.48 -9.60 32.00
C ARG A 108 -14.19 -8.50 30.96
N ARG A 109 -12.97 -7.94 30.96
CA ARG A 109 -12.58 -6.90 29.98
C ARG A 109 -12.24 -7.47 28.59
N ALA A 110 -11.64 -8.65 28.53
CA ALA A 110 -11.31 -9.35 27.28
C ALA A 110 -12.54 -9.96 26.61
N VAL A 111 -13.57 -10.32 27.39
CA VAL A 111 -14.88 -10.83 26.96
C VAL A 111 -15.80 -9.70 26.47
N ARG A 112 -15.28 -8.49 26.21
CA ARG A 112 -15.92 -7.59 25.23
C ARG A 112 -16.13 -8.43 23.97
N PRO A 113 -17.37 -8.61 23.47
CA PRO A 113 -17.67 -9.67 22.51
C PRO A 113 -16.67 -9.59 21.35
N GLY A 114 -15.97 -10.70 21.11
CA GLY A 114 -15.04 -10.80 19.99
C GLY A 114 -15.77 -10.41 18.70
N ARG A 115 -15.04 -9.94 17.68
CA ARG A 115 -15.63 -9.40 16.43
C ARG A 115 -16.82 -10.24 15.91
N GLY A 116 -16.72 -11.57 15.94
CA GLY A 116 -17.78 -12.47 15.49
C GLY A 116 -19.03 -12.50 16.39
N GLU A 117 -18.90 -12.35 17.71
CA GLU A 117 -20.05 -12.28 18.61
C GLU A 117 -20.76 -10.93 18.52
N ALA A 118 -19.99 -9.84 18.39
CA ALA A 118 -20.54 -8.52 18.13
C ALA A 118 -21.29 -8.48 16.77
N GLU A 119 -20.74 -9.11 15.74
CA GLU A 119 -21.37 -9.23 14.42
C GLU A 119 -22.68 -10.02 14.48
N ARG A 120 -22.71 -11.16 15.18
CA ARG A 120 -23.95 -11.94 15.39
C ARG A 120 -25.02 -11.13 16.12
N LEU A 121 -24.63 -10.41 17.18
CA LEU A 121 -25.55 -9.56 17.93
C LEU A 121 -26.13 -8.43 17.07
N LEU A 122 -25.28 -7.74 16.29
CA LEU A 122 -25.73 -6.68 15.38
C LEU A 122 -26.66 -7.23 14.29
N ARG A 123 -26.31 -8.37 13.70
CA ARG A 123 -27.10 -9.01 12.63
C ARG A 123 -28.46 -9.48 13.11
N ARG A 124 -28.52 -10.07 14.31
CA ARG A 124 -29.78 -10.43 14.95
C ARG A 124 -30.67 -9.20 15.17
N ARG A 125 -30.13 -8.12 15.76
CA ARG A 125 -30.87 -6.87 15.98
C ARG A 125 -31.35 -6.24 14.68
N LEU A 126 -30.56 -6.32 13.62
CA LEU A 126 -30.94 -5.85 12.28
C LEU A 126 -32.14 -6.62 11.73
N TYR A 127 -32.12 -7.95 11.79
CA TYR A 127 -33.24 -8.77 11.31
C TYR A 127 -34.51 -8.59 12.15
N GLU A 128 -34.37 -8.41 13.47
CA GLU A 128 -35.48 -8.05 14.35
C GLU A 128 -36.11 -6.70 13.95
N ALA A 129 -35.28 -5.68 13.70
CA ALA A 129 -35.75 -4.35 13.26
C ALA A 129 -36.40 -4.38 11.88
N ILE A 130 -35.82 -5.10 10.92
CA ILE A 130 -36.39 -5.26 9.57
C ILE A 130 -37.73 -6.00 9.64
N GLY A 131 -37.82 -7.08 10.43
CA GLY A 131 -39.07 -7.82 10.59
C GLY A 131 -40.17 -6.99 11.23
N ALA A 132 -39.82 -6.07 12.13
CA ALA A 132 -40.77 -5.13 12.74
C ALA A 132 -41.25 -4.05 11.75
N ALA A 133 -40.34 -3.48 10.96
CA ALA A 133 -40.68 -2.44 9.98
C ALA A 133 -41.39 -3.00 8.72
N TYR A 134 -41.09 -4.24 8.34
CA TYR A 134 -41.60 -4.90 7.14
C TYR A 134 -42.16 -6.29 7.47
N PRO A 135 -43.45 -6.38 7.88
CA PRO A 135 -44.05 -7.64 8.31
C PRO A 135 -44.01 -8.77 7.27
N SER A 136 -44.03 -8.43 5.97
CA SER A 136 -43.90 -9.39 4.87
C SER A 136 -42.56 -10.15 4.88
N LEU A 137 -41.51 -9.56 5.44
CA LEU A 137 -40.18 -10.15 5.55
C LEU A 137 -39.95 -10.86 6.90
N ALA A 138 -40.81 -10.69 7.89
CA ALA A 138 -40.62 -11.19 9.26
C ALA A 138 -40.39 -12.71 9.33
N ARG A 139 -41.04 -13.50 8.45
CA ARG A 139 -40.82 -14.95 8.37
C ARG A 139 -39.41 -15.30 7.91
N GLU A 140 -38.88 -14.58 6.92
CA GLU A 140 -37.52 -14.81 6.42
C GLU A 140 -36.48 -14.33 7.42
N CYS A 141 -36.68 -13.17 8.06
CA CYS A 141 -35.81 -12.67 9.13
C CYS A 141 -35.69 -13.67 10.29
N ARG A 142 -36.81 -14.27 10.72
CA ARG A 142 -36.81 -15.32 11.76
C ARG A 142 -36.04 -16.57 11.33
N ARG A 143 -36.17 -17.02 10.08
CA ARG A 143 -35.39 -18.14 9.55
C ARG A 143 -33.89 -17.85 9.56
N ARG A 144 -33.48 -16.65 9.15
CA ARG A 144 -32.07 -16.24 9.13
C ARG A 144 -31.45 -16.20 10.52
N ILE A 145 -32.19 -15.73 11.52
CA ILE A 145 -31.75 -15.75 12.93
C ILE A 145 -31.59 -17.19 13.44
N ALA A 146 -32.50 -18.11 13.07
CA ALA A 146 -32.49 -19.50 13.54
C ALA A 146 -31.37 -20.38 12.93
N VAL A 147 -30.80 -19.99 11.79
CA VAL A 147 -29.72 -20.73 11.11
C VAL A 147 -28.32 -20.31 11.58
N GLU A 148 -28.21 -19.15 12.24
CA GLU A 148 -26.92 -18.56 12.66
C GLU A 148 -26.63 -18.69 14.18
N GLY A 149 -27.56 -19.29 14.95
CA GLY A 149 -27.39 -19.61 16.37
C GLY A 149 -26.97 -21.06 16.59
#